data_AF-A0A151L4I5-F1
#
_entry.id   AF-A0A151L4I5-F1
#
_cell.length_a   1.000
_cell.length_b   1.000
_cell.length_c   1.000
_cell.angle_alpha   90.00
_cell.angle_beta   90.00
_cell.angle_gamma   90.00
#
_symmetry.space_group_name_H-M   'P 1'
#
loop_
_entity.id
_entity.type
_entity.pdbx_description
1 polymer ?
#
loop_
_entity_poly.entity_id
_entity_poly.type
_entity_poly.pdbx_seq_one_letter_code
_entity_poly.pdbx_strand_id
1 'polypeptide(L)'
;IITSFKETCKISSYCFDKCVSYPEKSLSNTNKKCIWNCTQRYIECEYFIKNRSKDNQSLSNFELIKNMNSSENLAELKNDNNKTENFVLKD
;
A
#
# COMPACT_ATOMS: atom_id res chain seq x y z
N ILE A 1 -8.53 -2.92 20.00
CA ILE A 1 -7.74 -2.02 19.16
C ILE A 1 -6.90 -1.16 20.11
N ILE A 2 -5.61 -1.39 20.19
CA ILE A 2 -4.71 -0.53 20.97
C ILE A 2 -4.03 0.39 19.95
N THR A 3 -4.50 1.63 19.83
CA THR A 3 -3.85 2.67 19.04
C THR A 3 -2.75 3.32 19.87
N SER A 4 -1.69 3.81 19.21
CA SER A 4 -0.66 4.58 19.91
C SER A 4 -1.26 5.84 20.55
N PHE A 5 -0.66 6.33 21.64
CA PHE A 5 -1.10 7.58 22.27
C PHE A 5 -1.14 8.75 21.27
N LYS A 6 -0.16 8.81 20.37
CA LYS A 6 -0.10 9.80 19.29
C LYS A 6 -1.31 9.73 18.37
N GLU A 7 -1.74 8.53 17.98
CA GLU A 7 -2.95 8.35 17.17
C GLU A 7 -4.19 8.74 17.94
N THR A 8 -4.29 8.37 19.22
CA THR A 8 -5.40 8.76 20.08
C THR A 8 -5.55 10.29 20.14
N CYS A 9 -4.46 11.03 20.38
CA CYS A 9 -4.49 12.49 20.39
C CYS A 9 -4.92 13.09 19.06
N LYS A 10 -4.44 12.55 17.93
CA LYS A 10 -4.84 13.00 16.59
C LYS A 10 -6.34 12.83 16.35
N ILE A 11 -6.87 11.64 16.67
CA ILE A 11 -8.29 11.34 16.50
C ILE A 11 -9.14 12.21 17.41
N SER A 12 -8.74 12.34 18.69
CA SER A 12 -9.44 13.19 19.65
C SER A 12 -9.50 14.64 19.20
N SER A 13 -8.36 15.23 18.77
CA SER A 13 -8.31 16.60 18.27
C SER A 13 -9.19 16.77 17.03
N TYR A 14 -9.06 15.88 16.04
CA TYR A 14 -9.87 15.94 14.81
C TYR A 14 -11.38 15.84 15.08
N CYS A 15 -11.80 14.85 15.87
CA CYS A 15 -13.21 14.64 16.14
C CYS A 15 -13.81 15.71 17.06
N PHE A 16 -13.02 16.30 17.96
CA PHE A 16 -13.47 17.43 18.76
C PHE A 16 -13.74 18.65 17.87
N ASP A 17 -12.79 19.05 17.02
CA ASP A 17 -12.95 20.18 16.09
C ASP A 17 -14.14 19.99 15.13
N LYS A 18 -14.40 18.76 14.68
CA LYS A 18 -15.53 18.47 13.79
C LYS A 18 -16.88 18.48 14.48
N CYS A 19 -16.95 18.06 15.74
CA CYS A 19 -18.22 17.81 16.42
C CYS A 19 -18.58 18.88 17.48
N VAL A 20 -17.65 19.75 17.86
CA VAL A 20 -17.84 20.72 18.95
C VAL A 20 -17.56 22.13 18.42
N SER A 21 -18.61 22.81 17.95
CA SER A 21 -18.47 24.17 17.40
C SER A 21 -18.07 25.21 18.45
N TYR A 22 -18.52 25.02 19.71
CA TYR A 22 -18.14 25.86 20.83
C TYR A 22 -17.85 25.00 22.07
N PRO A 23 -16.68 25.15 22.71
CA PRO A 23 -16.31 24.36 23.87
C PRO A 23 -17.04 24.85 25.13
N GLU A 24 -17.91 24.00 25.67
CA GLU A 24 -18.60 24.23 26.94
C GLU A 24 -17.95 23.42 28.09
N LYS A 25 -18.42 23.63 29.32
CA LYS A 25 -17.94 22.89 30.51
C LYS A 25 -18.16 21.37 30.40
N SER A 26 -19.12 20.94 29.58
CA SER A 26 -19.42 19.53 29.34
C SER A 26 -19.96 19.32 27.93
N LEU A 27 -19.78 18.12 27.39
CA LEU A 27 -20.30 17.79 26.07
C LEU A 27 -21.81 17.48 26.14
N SER A 28 -22.58 18.11 25.25
CA SER A 28 -23.97 17.73 24.99
C SER A 28 -24.08 16.28 24.50
N ASN A 29 -25.25 15.66 24.64
CA ASN A 29 -25.47 14.29 24.13
C ASN A 29 -25.27 14.19 22.61
N THR A 30 -25.64 15.25 21.88
CA THR A 30 -25.39 15.36 20.43
C THR A 30 -23.90 15.36 20.13
N ASN A 31 -23.09 16.15 20.84
CA ASN A 31 -21.65 16.21 20.64
C ASN A 31 -20.99 14.86 20.98
N LYS A 32 -21.38 14.23 22.09
CA LYS A 32 -20.91 12.89 22.48
C LYS A 32 -21.17 11.86 21.39
N LYS A 33 -22.41 11.82 20.87
CA LYS A 33 -22.80 10.90 19.79
C LYS A 33 -22.03 11.18 18.50
N CYS A 34 -21.82 12.45 18.15
CA CYS A 34 -21.00 12.84 17.01
C CYS A 34 -19.55 12.36 17.16
N ILE A 35 -18.90 12.63 18.30
CA ILE A 35 -17.50 12.23 18.55
C ILE A 35 -17.36 10.71 18.49
N TRP A 36 -18.30 9.96 19.07
CA TRP A 36 -18.32 8.49 19.00
C TRP A 36 -18.35 8.00 17.54
N ASN A 37 -19.30 8.51 16.75
CA ASN A 37 -19.44 8.16 15.35
C ASN A 37 -18.20 8.56 14.53
N CYS A 38 -17.67 9.76 14.77
CA CYS A 38 -16.46 10.26 14.12
C CYS A 38 -15.26 9.34 14.38
N THR A 39 -15.05 8.97 15.65
CA THR A 39 -13.94 8.09 16.06
C THR A 39 -14.05 6.73 15.40
N GLN A 40 -15.25 6.13 15.42
CA GLN A 40 -15.51 4.85 14.76
C GLN A 40 -15.20 4.89 13.26
N ARG A 41 -15.71 5.91 12.54
CA ARG A 41 -15.47 6.04 11.10
C ARG A 41 -14.01 6.33 10.78
N TYR A 42 -13.33 7.13 11.59
CA TYR A 42 -11.89 7.39 11.43
C TYR A 42 -11.09 6.08 11.45
N ILE A 43 -11.35 5.22 12.44
CA ILE A 43 -10.63 3.95 12.61
C ILE A 43 -10.92 2.99 11.46
N GLU A 44 -12.18 2.90 11.03
CA GLU A 44 -12.57 2.06 9.89
C GLU A 44 -11.93 2.52 8.57
N CYS A 45 -11.94 3.84 8.32
CA CYS A 45 -11.28 4.42 7.15
C CYS A 45 -9.77 4.17 7.17
N GLU A 46 -9.11 4.37 8.32
CA GLU A 46 -7.69 4.07 8.50
C GLU A 46 -7.37 2.61 8.18
N TYR A 47 -8.17 1.68 8.70
CA TYR A 47 -8.01 0.25 8.42
C TYR A 47 -8.16 -0.05 6.92
N PHE A 48 -9.22 0.48 6.30
CA PHE A 48 -9.48 0.27 4.88
C PHE A 48 -8.37 0.82 3.98
N ILE A 49 -7.92 2.06 4.24
CA ILE A 49 -6.85 2.70 3.49
C ILE A 49 -5.54 1.92 3.62
N LYS A 50 -5.18 1.49 4.85
CA LYS A 50 -3.97 0.71 5.10
C LYS A 50 -4.01 -0.64 4.38
N ASN A 51 -5.14 -1.33 4.41
CA ASN A 51 -5.28 -2.62 3.73
C ASN A 51 -5.19 -2.46 2.21
N ARG A 52 -5.94 -1.50 1.63
CA ARG A 52 -5.87 -1.21 0.19
C ARG A 52 -4.46 -0.79 -0.25
N SER A 53 -3.71 -0.07 0.58
CA SER A 53 -2.35 0.34 0.25
C SER A 53 -1.39 -0.84 0.19
N LYS A 54 -1.58 -1.87 1.02
CA LYS A 54 -0.77 -3.10 0.97
C LYS A 54 -0.99 -3.87 -0.33
N ASP A 55 -2.24 -3.92 -0.81
CA ASP A 55 -2.57 -4.56 -2.09
C ASP A 55 -1.89 -3.85 -3.27
N ASN A 56 -1.67 -2.53 -3.19
CA ASN A 56 -0.95 -1.78 -4.22
C ASN A 56 0.58 -1.91 -4.08
N GLN A 57 1.10 -2.09 -2.87
CA GLN A 57 2.53 -2.31 -2.64
C GLN A 57 2.99 -3.68 -3.16
N SER A 58 2.15 -4.71 -3.07
CA SER A 58 2.47 -6.01 -3.66
C SER A 58 2.51 -5.93 -5.19
N LEU A 59 1.63 -5.14 -5.81
CA LEU A 59 1.67 -4.86 -7.26
C LEU A 59 2.94 -4.09 -7.65
N SER A 60 3.35 -3.06 -6.89
CA SER A 60 4.60 -2.34 -7.17
C SER A 60 5.83 -3.23 -7.01
N ASN A 61 5.84 -4.11 -6.01
CA ASN A 61 6.94 -5.05 -5.81
C ASN A 61 6.98 -6.12 -6.90
N PHE A 62 5.82 -6.61 -7.36
CA PHE A 62 5.74 -7.56 -8.47
C PHE A 62 6.20 -6.93 -9.80
N GLU A 63 5.83 -5.68 -10.07
CA GLU A 63 6.30 -4.93 -11.23
C GLU A 63 7.81 -4.65 -11.16
N LEU A 64 8.34 -4.34 -9.97
CA LEU A 64 9.78 -4.22 -9.74
C LEU A 64 10.51 -5.54 -10.02
N ILE A 65 10.02 -6.67 -9.49
CA ILE A 65 10.59 -8.01 -9.71
C ILE A 65 10.50 -8.41 -11.19
N LYS A 66 9.40 -8.09 -11.88
CA LYS A 66 9.23 -8.33 -13.31
C LYS A 66 10.23 -7.53 -14.16
N ASN A 67 10.52 -6.29 -13.76
CA ASN A 67 11.50 -5.43 -14.43
C ASN A 67 12.95 -5.86 -14.13
N MET A 68 13.22 -6.46 -12.96
CA MET A 68 14.51 -7.06 -12.64
C MET A 68 14.75 -8.35 -13.47
N ASN A 69 13.75 -9.21 -13.62
CA ASN A 69 13.85 -10.47 -14.37
C ASN A 69 13.87 -10.29 -15.91
N SER A 70 13.52 -9.12 -16.43
CA SER A 70 13.56 -8.82 -17.88
C SER A 70 14.90 -8.24 -18.34
N SER A 71 15.79 -7.89 -17.40
CA SER A 71 17.13 -7.37 -17.71
C SER A 71 18.19 -8.47 -17.97
N GLU A 72 17.84 -9.75 -17.84
CA GLU A 72 18.76 -10.89 -18.08
C GLU A 72 18.78 -11.40 -19.54
N ASN A 73 18.07 -10.79 -20.50
CA ASN A 73 18.00 -11.26 -21.89
C ASN A 73 18.48 -10.25 -22.96
N LEU A 74 19.60 -9.54 -22.72
CA LEU A 74 20.24 -8.71 -23.75
C LEU A 74 21.72 -9.05 -24.00
N ALA A 75 22.08 -10.33 -23.90
CA ALA A 75 23.44 -10.78 -24.24
C ALA A 75 23.46 -12.14 -24.94
N GLU A 76 22.67 -12.35 -26.00
CA GLU A 76 22.94 -13.48 -26.91
C GLU A 76 22.34 -13.28 -28.31
N LEU A 77 22.82 -12.26 -29.02
CA LEU A 77 22.70 -12.19 -30.48
C LEU A 77 23.99 -11.61 -31.06
N LYS A 78 24.95 -12.50 -31.35
CA LYS A 78 25.95 -12.42 -32.44
C LYS A 78 26.90 -13.61 -32.35
N ASN A 79 26.54 -14.73 -32.98
CA ASN A 79 27.53 -15.50 -33.74
C ASN A 79 26.85 -16.52 -34.67
N ASP A 80 26.45 -16.06 -35.85
CA ASP A 80 26.26 -16.93 -37.01
C ASP A 80 27.06 -16.34 -38.16
N ASN A 81 28.20 -16.96 -38.48
CA ASN A 81 28.76 -17.04 -39.82
C ASN A 81 29.96 -18.01 -39.79
N ASN A 82 29.71 -19.28 -40.06
CA ASN A 82 30.38 -20.02 -41.13
C ASN A 82 29.74 -21.39 -41.33
N LYS A 83 28.91 -21.47 -42.36
CA LYS A 83 28.43 -22.67 -43.03
C LYS A 83 29.62 -23.35 -43.71
N THR A 84 29.76 -24.68 -43.60
CA THR A 84 29.71 -25.62 -44.75
C THR A 84 29.77 -27.07 -44.25
N GLU A 85 28.80 -27.82 -44.77
CA GLU A 85 28.54 -29.25 -44.73
C GLU A 85 29.80 -30.15 -44.89
N ASN A 86 29.85 -31.28 -44.18
CA ASN A 86 29.56 -32.58 -44.81
C ASN A 86 29.61 -33.77 -43.83
N PHE A 87 28.85 -34.77 -44.25
CA PHE A 87 28.44 -36.02 -43.62
C PHE A 87 29.53 -37.12 -43.70
N VAL A 88 29.34 -38.19 -42.91
CA VAL A 88 29.81 -39.60 -43.07
C VAL A 88 30.71 -40.17 -41.95
N LEU A 89 30.30 -41.38 -41.55
CA LEU A 89 30.71 -42.30 -40.50
C LEU A 89 32.09 -42.97 -40.67
N LYS A 90 32.61 -43.50 -39.53
CA LYS A 90 33.40 -44.74 -39.27
C LYS A 90 34.57 -45.08 -40.22
N ASP A 91 35.75 -45.49 -39.76
CA ASP A 91 36.17 -46.27 -38.59
C ASP A 91 37.37 -45.64 -37.84
#